data_AF-A0A2N2BET4-F1
#
_entry.id   AF-A0A2N2BET4-F1
#
_cell.length_a   1.000
_cell.length_b   1.000
_cell.length_c   1.000
_cell.angle_alpha   90.00
_cell.angle_beta   90.00
_cell.angle_gamma   90.00
#
_symmetry.space_group_name_H-M   'P 1'
#
loop_
_entity.id
_entity.type
_entity.pdbx_description
1 polymer ?
#
loop_
_entity_poly.entity_id
_entity_poly.type
_entity_poly.pdbx_seq_one_letter_code
_entity_poly.pdbx_strand_id
1 'polypeptide(L)'
;MPAIAKIRFTNVIYENGSKRYNDELFEFDGHNGVMLLENGGGKTVFIQAALQAIIPHTDMAERKIKDTLSLESAPAHIAIEWILNDQPRRYATTATTLFIENNQLNSIKYTYDYGAGDANSIENIPFSIVMDDQMKRPATRGEMNDYYQRMTKQSMNAKLFPTIVGFGNHIEREYKIIPSEWRKVAVINSAEGNVDEF
;
A
#
# COMPACT_ATOMS: atom_id res chain seq x y z
N MET A 1 -1.09 -8.94 -18.12
CA MET A 1 -1.21 -7.81 -17.16
C MET A 1 -0.92 -8.37 -15.78
N PRO A 2 -0.25 -7.60 -14.91
CA PRO A 2 0.00 -8.04 -13.54
C PRO A 2 -1.32 -8.25 -12.80
N ALA A 3 -1.36 -9.27 -11.95
CA ALA A 3 -2.52 -9.55 -11.09
C ALA A 3 -2.15 -9.36 -9.62
N ILE A 4 -3.10 -8.94 -8.78
CA ILE A 4 -2.85 -8.79 -7.34
C ILE A 4 -2.74 -10.18 -6.71
N ALA A 5 -1.58 -10.50 -6.11
CA ALA A 5 -1.40 -11.67 -5.26
C ALA A 5 -1.85 -11.38 -3.84
N LYS A 6 -1.33 -10.30 -3.25
CA LYS A 6 -1.60 -9.93 -1.86
C LYS A 6 -1.67 -8.43 -1.67
N ILE A 7 -2.41 -8.01 -0.65
CA ILE A 7 -2.41 -6.62 -0.15
C ILE A 7 -2.07 -6.68 1.32
N ARG A 8 -1.13 -5.84 1.79
CA ARG A 8 -0.77 -5.74 3.21
C ARG A 8 -0.99 -4.33 3.72
N PHE A 9 -1.72 -4.23 4.83
CA PHE A 9 -1.96 -2.98 5.54
C PHE A 9 -1.45 -3.08 6.97
N THR A 10 -0.58 -2.14 7.34
CA THR A 10 -0.06 -2.05 8.69
C THR A 10 -0.28 -0.64 9.22
N ASN A 11 -0.89 -0.54 10.40
CA ASN A 11 -1.25 0.72 11.03
C ASN A 11 -2.09 1.66 10.14
N VAL A 12 -3.05 1.09 9.41
CA VAL A 12 -4.08 1.87 8.69
C VAL A 12 -5.22 2.12 9.66
N ILE A 13 -5.19 3.29 10.31
CA ILE A 13 -6.17 3.73 11.32
C ILE A 13 -7.10 4.75 10.68
N TYR A 14 -8.41 4.62 10.89
CA TYR A 14 -9.43 5.50 10.31
C TYR A 14 -10.63 5.65 11.28
N GLU A 15 -11.64 6.45 10.90
CA GLU A 15 -12.82 6.72 11.75
C GLU A 15 -12.41 7.23 13.14
N ASN A 16 -11.59 8.28 13.17
CA ASN A 16 -11.06 8.92 14.38
C ASN A 16 -10.40 7.95 15.37
N GLY A 17 -9.77 6.89 14.87
CA GLY A 17 -9.08 5.89 15.70
C GLY A 17 -9.93 4.70 16.13
N SER A 18 -11.24 4.70 15.83
CA SER A 18 -12.13 3.61 16.23
C SER A 18 -11.95 2.34 15.41
N LYS A 19 -11.41 2.45 14.19
CA LYS A 19 -11.16 1.31 13.30
C LYS A 19 -9.72 1.27 12.83
N ARG A 20 -9.17 0.06 12.69
CA ARG A 20 -7.80 -0.12 12.24
C ARG A 20 -7.53 -1.47 11.59
N TYR A 21 -6.63 -1.47 10.61
CA TYR A 21 -5.90 -2.65 10.18
C TYR A 21 -4.52 -2.61 10.86
N ASN A 22 -4.27 -3.55 11.77
CA ASN A 22 -3.05 -3.53 12.60
C ASN A 22 -1.83 -3.96 11.79
N ASP A 23 -1.86 -5.17 11.26
CA ASP A 23 -0.89 -5.73 10.32
C ASP A 23 -1.57 -6.89 9.58
N GLU A 24 -2.47 -6.53 8.67
CA GLU A 24 -3.34 -7.47 7.97
C GLU A 24 -2.80 -7.75 6.57
N LEU A 25 -2.82 -9.03 6.20
CA LEU A 25 -2.45 -9.52 4.88
C LEU A 25 -3.68 -10.16 4.22
N PHE A 26 -4.08 -9.62 3.08
CA PHE A 26 -5.21 -10.09 2.29
C PHE A 26 -4.70 -10.84 1.07
N GLU A 27 -5.09 -12.09 0.91
CA GLU A 27 -4.63 -12.96 -0.18
C GLU A 27 -5.69 -13.05 -1.29
N PHE A 28 -5.25 -12.82 -2.53
CA PHE A 28 -6.06 -12.86 -3.74
C PHE A 28 -5.53 -13.88 -4.76
N ASP A 29 -4.22 -14.14 -4.77
CA ASP A 29 -3.50 -15.05 -5.70
C ASP A 29 -3.87 -14.87 -7.19
N GLY A 30 -4.16 -13.64 -7.60
CA GLY A 30 -4.57 -13.31 -8.96
C GLY A 30 -6.02 -13.64 -9.31
N HIS A 31 -6.82 -14.06 -8.34
CA HIS A 31 -8.25 -14.31 -8.49
C HIS A 31 -9.10 -13.07 -8.22
N ASN A 32 -10.33 -13.09 -8.72
CA ASN A 32 -11.33 -12.09 -8.34
C ASN A 32 -11.68 -12.26 -6.86
N GLY A 33 -11.51 -11.19 -6.07
CA GLY A 33 -11.86 -11.17 -4.64
C GLY A 33 -13.11 -10.33 -4.38
N VAL A 34 -13.87 -10.72 -3.36
CA VAL A 34 -15.01 -9.94 -2.85
C VAL A 34 -14.72 -9.55 -1.40
N MET A 35 -14.74 -8.24 -1.12
CA MET A 35 -14.62 -7.75 0.25
C MET A 35 -16.00 -7.46 0.84
N LEU A 36 -16.45 -8.33 1.75
CA LEU A 36 -17.72 -8.18 2.46
C LEU A 36 -17.46 -7.50 3.80
N LEU A 37 -17.90 -6.25 3.92
CA LEU A 37 -17.94 -5.50 5.16
C LEU A 37 -19.35 -4.95 5.35
N GLU A 38 -19.76 -4.73 6.60
CA GLU A 38 -21.00 -4.03 6.90
C GLU A 38 -20.96 -2.59 6.36
N ASN A 39 -22.12 -1.96 6.19
CA ASN A 39 -22.18 -0.55 5.80
C ASN A 39 -21.47 0.32 6.85
N GLY A 40 -20.65 1.27 6.39
CA GLY A 40 -19.73 2.00 7.26
C GLY A 40 -18.52 1.19 7.75
N GLY A 41 -18.41 -0.09 7.42
CA GLY A 41 -17.32 -1.00 7.81
C GLY A 41 -15.96 -0.70 7.17
N GLY A 42 -15.88 0.26 6.25
CA GLY A 42 -14.61 0.73 5.68
C GLY A 42 -14.24 0.17 4.29
N LYS A 43 -15.18 -0.32 3.48
CA LYS A 43 -14.91 -0.78 2.08
C LYS A 43 -14.21 0.30 1.24
N THR A 44 -14.80 1.50 1.27
CA THR A 44 -14.27 2.69 0.61
C THR A 44 -12.86 3.02 1.10
N VAL A 45 -12.62 2.93 2.42
CA VAL A 45 -11.31 3.16 3.04
C VAL A 45 -10.29 2.09 2.62
N PHE A 46 -10.71 0.82 2.51
CA PHE A 46 -9.84 -0.25 2.01
C PHE A 46 -9.33 0.05 0.60
N ILE A 47 -10.23 0.41 -0.32
CA ILE A 47 -9.87 0.74 -1.70
C ILE A 47 -8.96 1.98 -1.71
N GLN A 48 -9.34 3.02 -0.96
CA GLN A 48 -8.57 4.26 -0.87
C GLN A 48 -7.16 4.04 -0.32
N ALA A 49 -7.00 3.14 0.66
CA ALA A 49 -5.71 2.73 1.21
C ALA A 49 -4.91 1.92 0.18
N ALA A 50 -5.50 0.90 -0.47
CA ALA A 50 -4.82 0.10 -1.49
C ALA A 50 -4.27 0.97 -2.64
N LEU A 51 -5.03 1.97 -3.08
CA LEU A 51 -4.60 2.91 -4.12
C LEU A 51 -3.29 3.63 -3.77
N GLN A 52 -2.97 3.83 -2.49
CA GLN A 52 -1.72 4.50 -2.08
C GLN A 52 -0.46 3.71 -2.43
N ALA A 53 -0.56 2.39 -2.63
CA ALA A 53 0.55 1.55 -3.10
C ALA A 53 0.81 1.68 -4.61
N ILE A 54 0.00 2.44 -5.34
CA ILE A 54 0.06 2.58 -6.81
C ILE A 54 0.14 4.05 -7.22
N ILE A 55 -0.73 4.87 -6.61
CA ILE A 55 -0.85 6.31 -6.81
C ILE A 55 -0.83 7.02 -5.45
N PRO A 56 0.35 7.11 -4.80
CA PRO A 56 0.49 7.76 -3.49
C PRO A 56 -0.10 9.17 -3.47
N HIS A 57 -0.71 9.53 -2.35
CA HIS A 57 -1.37 10.82 -2.09
C HIS A 57 -2.61 11.06 -2.98
N THR A 58 -3.16 10.01 -3.60
CA THR A 58 -4.41 10.14 -4.34
C THR A 58 -5.56 10.27 -3.36
N ASP A 59 -6.39 11.27 -3.62
CA ASP A 59 -7.66 11.48 -2.94
C ASP A 59 -8.76 10.66 -3.64
N MET A 60 -9.82 10.34 -2.90
CA MET A 60 -11.00 9.69 -3.47
C MET A 60 -12.21 10.56 -3.16
N ALA A 61 -12.93 10.95 -4.21
CA ALA A 61 -13.91 12.04 -4.18
C ALA A 61 -13.28 13.32 -3.57
N GLU A 62 -13.99 13.96 -2.65
CA GLU A 62 -13.51 15.13 -1.91
C GLU A 62 -12.69 14.77 -0.66
N ARG A 63 -12.54 13.48 -0.34
CA ARG A 63 -11.87 13.03 0.89
C ARG A 63 -10.37 12.88 0.66
N LYS A 64 -9.60 13.73 1.33
CA LYS A 64 -8.15 13.61 1.32
C LYS A 64 -7.72 12.41 2.14
N ILE A 65 -6.69 11.70 1.69
CA ILE A 65 -6.21 10.52 2.43
C ILE A 65 -5.75 10.88 3.86
N LYS A 66 -5.16 12.07 4.04
CA LYS A 66 -4.75 12.60 5.35
C LYS A 66 -5.93 12.88 6.31
N ASP A 67 -7.12 13.11 5.76
CA ASP A 67 -8.34 13.34 6.54
C ASP A 67 -9.07 12.01 6.80
N THR A 68 -8.72 10.96 6.05
CA THR A 68 -9.26 9.60 6.19
C THR A 68 -8.45 8.77 7.18
N LEU A 69 -7.12 8.88 7.12
CA LEU A 69 -6.20 8.09 7.93
C LEU A 69 -5.61 8.90 9.09
N SER A 70 -5.60 8.32 10.29
CA SER A 70 -4.92 8.89 11.45
C SER A 70 -3.41 8.57 11.39
N LEU A 71 -2.61 9.58 11.02
CA LEU A 71 -1.17 9.44 10.76
C LEU A 71 -0.28 10.21 11.77
N GLU A 72 -0.87 10.81 12.80
CA GLU A 72 -0.16 11.68 13.77
C GLU A 72 0.77 10.90 14.70
N SER A 73 0.38 9.69 15.11
CA SER A 73 1.13 8.90 16.10
C SER A 73 2.17 7.97 15.50
N ALA A 74 1.91 7.45 14.30
CA ALA A 74 2.76 6.46 13.63
C ALA A 74 2.44 6.43 12.12
N PRO A 75 3.41 6.06 11.27
CA PRO A 75 3.17 5.92 9.83
C PRO A 75 2.20 4.78 9.52
N ALA A 76 1.50 4.88 8.39
CA ALA A 76 0.78 3.75 7.80
C ALA A 76 1.65 3.11 6.71
N HIS A 77 1.69 1.78 6.66
CA HIS A 77 2.40 1.02 5.63
C HIS A 77 1.41 0.26 4.78
N ILE A 78 1.53 0.43 3.47
CA ILE A 78 0.58 -0.09 2.49
C ILE A 78 1.41 -0.72 1.39
N ALA A 79 1.20 -2.01 1.13
CA ALA A 79 1.88 -2.73 0.06
C ALA A 79 0.91 -3.59 -0.75
N ILE A 80 1.24 -3.78 -2.02
CA ILE A 80 0.61 -4.74 -2.92
C ILE A 80 1.69 -5.60 -3.55
N GLU A 81 1.52 -6.92 -3.46
CA GLU A 81 2.30 -7.91 -4.20
C GLU A 81 1.56 -8.24 -5.49
N TRP A 82 2.27 -8.16 -6.61
CA TRP A 82 1.77 -8.36 -7.96
C TRP A 82 2.40 -9.61 -8.55
N ILE A 83 1.62 -10.47 -9.18
CA ILE A 83 2.12 -11.56 -10.02
C ILE A 83 2.52 -10.95 -11.36
N LEU A 84 3.83 -10.88 -11.63
CA LEU A 84 4.37 -10.40 -12.91
C LEU A 84 4.39 -11.48 -13.98
N ASN A 85 4.68 -12.71 -13.56
CA ASN A 85 4.77 -13.87 -14.43
C ASN A 85 4.43 -15.14 -13.64
N ASP A 86 3.75 -16.09 -14.29
CA ASP A 86 3.32 -17.33 -13.66
C ASP A 86 4.43 -18.40 -13.67
N GLN A 87 5.18 -18.51 -14.77
CA GLN A 87 6.25 -19.50 -14.94
C GLN A 87 7.50 -18.92 -15.62
N PRO A 88 8.65 -18.79 -14.90
CA PRO A 88 8.77 -18.96 -13.46
C PRO A 88 7.96 -17.90 -12.71
N ARG A 89 7.43 -18.28 -11.53
CA ARG A 89 6.64 -17.39 -10.69
C ARG A 89 7.50 -16.20 -10.26
N ARG A 90 7.11 -15.00 -10.69
CA ARG A 90 7.76 -13.72 -10.38
C ARG A 90 6.76 -12.75 -9.80
N TYR A 91 7.21 -12.03 -8.79
CA TYR A 91 6.43 -11.04 -8.08
C TYR A 91 7.09 -9.68 -8.16
N ALA A 92 6.29 -8.63 -8.04
CA ALA A 92 6.77 -7.32 -7.63
C ALA A 92 5.96 -6.82 -6.45
N THR A 93 6.62 -6.21 -5.47
CA THR A 93 5.95 -5.43 -4.45
C THR A 93 6.01 -3.96 -4.81
N THR A 94 4.86 -3.28 -4.72
CA THR A 94 4.80 -1.82 -4.63
C THR A 94 4.40 -1.45 -3.20
N ALA A 95 5.16 -0.57 -2.56
CA ALA A 95 4.94 -0.20 -1.17
C ALA A 95 5.05 1.31 -0.95
N THR A 96 4.17 1.81 -0.09
CA THR A 96 4.16 3.21 0.35
C THR A 96 4.07 3.27 1.87
N THR A 97 5.01 3.98 2.50
CA THR A 97 4.94 4.38 3.91
C THR A 97 4.44 5.82 3.97
N LEU A 98 3.21 6.04 4.44
CA LEU A 98 2.59 7.36 4.60
C LEU A 98 2.82 7.91 6.01
N PHE A 99 3.10 9.19 6.13
CA PHE A 99 3.30 9.87 7.42
C PHE A 99 3.03 11.37 7.31
N ILE A 100 2.79 12.02 8.45
CA ILE A 100 2.79 13.47 8.55
C ILE A 100 4.19 13.97 8.92
N GLU A 101 4.67 14.97 8.19
CA GLU A 101 5.88 15.71 8.50
C GLU A 101 5.61 17.20 8.28
N ASN A 102 5.93 18.04 9.27
CA ASN A 102 5.66 19.48 9.22
C ASN A 102 4.19 19.82 8.85
N ASN A 103 3.24 19.06 9.41
CA ASN A 103 1.80 19.20 9.15
C ASN A 103 1.40 18.92 7.67
N GLN A 104 2.24 18.21 6.92
CA GLN A 104 1.99 17.81 5.53
C GLN A 104 2.10 16.31 5.36
N LEU A 105 1.26 15.76 4.49
CA LEU A 105 1.33 14.37 4.09
C LEU A 105 2.58 14.13 3.23
N ASN A 106 3.38 13.15 3.64
CA ASN A 106 4.58 12.72 2.93
C ASN A 106 4.64 11.20 2.83
N SER A 107 5.51 10.69 1.96
CA SER A 107 5.60 9.26 1.67
C SER A 107 7.00 8.77 1.28
N ILE A 108 7.36 7.57 1.75
CA ILE A 108 8.45 6.79 1.16
C ILE A 108 7.83 5.77 0.19
N LYS A 109 8.36 5.72 -1.04
CA LYS A 109 7.84 4.89 -2.13
C LYS A 109 8.91 3.89 -2.53
N TYR A 110 8.56 2.60 -2.48
CA TYR A 110 9.47 1.49 -2.63
C TYR A 110 8.91 0.47 -3.61
N THR A 111 9.79 -0.11 -4.43
CA THR A 111 9.48 -1.30 -5.22
C THR A 111 10.55 -2.37 -5.06
N TYR A 112 10.13 -3.63 -5.23
CA TYR A 112 11.03 -4.78 -5.23
C TYR A 112 10.47 -5.90 -6.11
N ASP A 113 11.26 -6.38 -7.08
CA ASP A 113 10.94 -7.55 -7.91
C ASP A 113 11.78 -8.76 -7.46
N TYR A 114 11.09 -9.88 -7.25
CA TYR A 114 11.64 -11.11 -6.70
C TYR A 114 10.94 -12.38 -7.23
N GLY A 115 11.60 -13.52 -7.05
CA GLY A 115 11.03 -14.84 -7.34
C GLY A 115 10.28 -15.43 -6.15
N ALA A 116 9.58 -16.54 -6.38
CA ALA A 116 8.94 -17.29 -5.30
C ALA A 116 9.94 -17.69 -4.19
N GLY A 117 9.52 -17.56 -2.94
CA GLY A 117 10.34 -17.92 -1.76
C GLY A 117 11.38 -16.87 -1.34
N ASP A 118 11.35 -15.66 -1.91
CA ASP A 118 12.26 -14.59 -1.49
C ASP A 118 12.02 -14.20 -0.01
N ALA A 119 13.13 -14.06 0.73
CA ALA A 119 13.11 -13.71 2.15
C ALA A 119 12.59 -12.29 2.43
N ASN A 120 12.45 -11.44 1.41
CA ASN A 120 11.93 -10.07 1.48
C ASN A 120 10.62 -9.91 0.69
N SER A 121 9.87 -11.02 0.53
CA SER A 121 8.48 -11.03 0.09
C SER A 121 7.59 -10.13 0.97
N ILE A 122 6.39 -9.78 0.48
CA ILE A 122 5.50 -8.80 1.13
C ILE A 122 5.22 -9.10 2.61
N GLU A 123 5.16 -10.38 2.99
CA GLU A 123 4.96 -10.86 4.36
C GLU A 123 6.13 -10.53 5.28
N ASN A 124 7.35 -10.52 4.72
CA ASN A 124 8.60 -10.38 5.45
C ASN A 124 9.13 -8.94 5.47
N ILE A 125 8.47 -8.01 4.78
CA ILE A 125 8.76 -6.58 4.94
C ILE A 125 8.49 -6.20 6.41
N PRO A 126 9.41 -5.50 7.10
CA PRO A 126 9.30 -5.27 8.54
C PRO A 126 8.35 -4.10 8.86
N PHE A 127 7.13 -4.12 8.33
CA PHE A 127 6.11 -3.11 8.66
C PHE A 127 5.66 -3.15 10.11
N SER A 128 5.76 -4.31 10.76
CA SER A 128 5.53 -4.48 12.19
C SER A 128 6.77 -5.02 12.87
N ILE A 129 7.11 -4.44 14.02
CA ILE A 129 8.24 -4.83 14.86
C ILE A 129 7.71 -5.54 16.10
N VAL A 130 8.23 -6.73 16.35
CA VAL A 130 7.96 -7.52 17.56
C VAL A 130 8.88 -7.00 18.67
N MET A 131 8.30 -6.65 19.81
CA MET A 131 9.01 -6.25 21.03
C MET A 131 9.28 -7.46 21.95
N ASP A 132 10.06 -7.23 23.01
CA ASP A 132 10.49 -8.26 23.97
C ASP A 132 9.32 -9.02 24.63
N ASP A 133 8.15 -8.39 24.77
CA ASP A 133 6.93 -8.94 25.34
C ASP A 133 5.99 -9.60 24.31
N GLN A 134 6.49 -9.84 23.09
CA GLN A 134 5.72 -10.26 21.91
C GLN A 134 4.65 -9.25 21.45
N MET A 135 4.58 -8.05 22.03
CA MET A 135 3.74 -7.01 21.47
C MET A 135 4.29 -6.54 20.13
N LYS A 136 3.37 -6.26 19.21
CA LYS A 136 3.67 -5.73 17.89
C LYS A 136 3.38 -4.24 17.85
N ARG A 137 4.32 -3.46 17.32
CA ARG A 137 4.08 -2.06 16.93
C ARG A 137 4.29 -1.87 15.44
N PRO A 138 3.74 -0.82 14.82
CA PRO A 138 4.21 -0.39 13.51
C PRO A 138 5.69 -0.02 13.56
N ALA A 139 6.37 -0.29 12.45
CA ALA A 139 7.69 0.26 12.20
C ALA A 139 7.59 1.78 12.07
N THR A 140 8.64 2.46 12.53
CA THR A 140 8.76 3.90 12.37
C THR A 140 9.15 4.22 10.92
N ARG A 141 8.96 5.50 10.54
CA ARG A 141 9.46 6.00 9.26
C ARG A 141 10.96 5.74 9.08
N GLY A 142 11.75 5.94 10.14
CA GLY A 142 13.20 5.74 10.14
C GLY A 142 13.57 4.29 9.86
N GLU A 143 12.98 3.35 10.61
CA GLU A 143 13.22 1.91 10.43
C GLU A 143 12.87 1.44 9.01
N MET A 144 11.74 1.91 8.46
CA MET A 144 11.38 1.58 7.09
C MET A 144 12.32 2.21 6.06
N ASN A 145 12.72 3.46 6.25
CA ASN A 145 13.71 4.09 5.37
C ASN A 145 15.03 3.31 5.38
N ASP A 146 15.51 2.90 6.55
CA ASP A 146 16.74 2.12 6.69
C ASP A 146 16.63 0.75 6.02
N TYR A 147 15.50 0.06 6.21
CA TYR A 147 15.20 -1.19 5.51
C TYR A 147 15.25 -1.01 3.98
N TYR A 148 14.53 -0.02 3.45
CA TYR A 148 14.49 0.19 2.00
C TYR A 148 15.86 0.58 1.44
N GLN A 149 16.61 1.45 2.13
CA GLN A 149 17.97 1.84 1.73
C GLN A 149 18.95 0.67 1.78
N ARG A 150 18.80 -0.25 2.74
CA ARG A 150 19.57 -1.49 2.77
C ARG A 150 19.21 -2.36 1.57
N MET A 151 17.93 -2.52 1.27
CA MET A 151 17.47 -3.33 0.14
C MET A 151 17.97 -2.80 -1.21
N THR A 152 17.95 -1.48 -1.44
CA THR A 152 18.46 -0.88 -2.69
C THR A 152 19.97 -1.05 -2.87
N LYS A 153 20.72 -1.24 -1.78
CA LYS A 153 22.17 -1.57 -1.81
C LYS A 153 22.42 -3.06 -2.05
N GLN A 154 21.54 -3.93 -1.55
CA GLN A 154 21.69 -5.38 -1.61
C GLN A 154 21.13 -5.99 -2.90
N SER A 155 20.12 -5.36 -3.51
CA SER A 155 19.49 -5.86 -4.73
C SER A 155 19.27 -4.75 -5.74
N MET A 156 19.67 -5.01 -6.99
CA MET A 156 19.43 -4.11 -8.11
C MET A 156 17.93 -3.96 -8.45
N ASN A 157 17.10 -4.90 -8.02
CA ASN A 157 15.65 -4.91 -8.26
C ASN A 157 14.87 -4.06 -7.24
N ALA A 158 15.50 -3.69 -6.12
CA ALA A 158 14.90 -2.81 -5.14
C ALA A 158 15.12 -1.36 -5.53
N LYS A 159 14.07 -0.53 -5.51
CA LYS A 159 14.14 0.89 -5.88
C LYS A 159 13.40 1.78 -4.88
N LEU A 160 13.95 2.96 -4.66
CA LEU A 160 13.33 4.07 -3.93
C LEU A 160 13.10 5.24 -4.88
N PHE A 161 12.02 5.98 -4.66
CA PHE A 161 11.61 7.06 -5.56
C PHE A 161 11.44 8.38 -4.81
N PRO A 162 12.14 9.45 -5.21
CA PRO A 162 11.98 10.77 -4.60
C PRO A 162 10.64 11.42 -4.98
N THR A 163 10.09 11.09 -6.16
CA THR A 163 8.86 11.70 -6.68
C THR A 163 7.80 10.65 -6.97
N ILE A 164 6.53 11.03 -6.81
CA ILE A 164 5.37 10.20 -7.18
C ILE A 164 5.36 9.91 -8.68
N VAL A 165 5.74 10.90 -9.50
CA VAL A 165 5.86 10.73 -10.96
C VAL A 165 6.93 9.69 -11.32
N GLY A 166 8.10 9.74 -10.68
CA GLY A 166 9.16 8.76 -10.92
C GLY A 166 8.76 7.34 -10.52
N PHE A 167 8.06 7.19 -9.40
CA PHE A 167 7.48 5.92 -8.96
C PHE A 167 6.46 5.40 -9.97
N GLY A 168 5.48 6.23 -10.36
CA GLY A 168 4.45 5.88 -11.34
C GLY A 168 5.03 5.44 -12.69
N ASN A 169 5.98 6.21 -13.22
CA ASN A 169 6.65 5.88 -14.48
C ASN A 169 7.39 4.53 -14.40
N HIS A 170 7.99 4.22 -13.25
CA HIS A 170 8.69 2.95 -13.06
C HIS A 170 7.75 1.75 -13.02
N ILE A 171 6.70 1.79 -12.19
CA ILE A 171 5.76 0.66 -12.08
C ILE A 171 4.99 0.44 -13.39
N GLU A 172 4.73 1.50 -14.16
CA GLU A 172 4.13 1.40 -15.49
C GLU A 172 5.08 0.72 -16.48
N ARG A 173 6.34 1.19 -16.55
CA ARG A 173 7.31 0.69 -17.53
C ARG A 173 7.75 -0.74 -17.23
N GLU A 174 8.13 -1.01 -15.99
CA GLU A 174 8.75 -2.28 -15.58
C GLU A 174 7.71 -3.35 -15.25
N TYR A 175 6.62 -2.99 -14.57
CA TYR A 175 5.64 -3.97 -14.07
C TYR A 175 4.33 -3.98 -14.86
N LYS A 176 4.15 -3.06 -15.81
CA LYS A 176 2.88 -2.87 -16.55
C LYS A 176 1.69 -2.56 -15.63
N ILE A 177 1.96 -1.93 -14.48
CA ILE A 177 0.94 -1.41 -13.57
C ILE A 177 0.69 0.04 -13.97
N ILE A 178 -0.43 0.34 -14.62
CA ILE A 178 -0.66 1.62 -15.28
C ILE A 178 -1.40 2.59 -14.33
N PRO A 179 -0.74 3.61 -13.74
CA PRO A 179 -1.36 4.48 -12.72
C PRO A 179 -2.60 5.22 -13.20
N SER A 180 -2.71 5.51 -14.50
CA SER A 180 -3.88 6.17 -15.09
C SER A 180 -5.13 5.29 -15.09
N GLU A 181 -4.99 3.95 -15.14
CA GLU A 181 -6.11 3.02 -15.02
C GLU A 181 -6.64 3.00 -13.58
N TRP A 182 -5.73 3.00 -12.60
CA TRP A 182 -6.09 3.04 -11.17
C TRP A 182 -6.73 4.37 -10.75
N ARG A 183 -6.39 5.48 -11.40
CA ARG A 183 -7.13 6.75 -11.24
C ARG A 183 -8.59 6.62 -11.67
N LYS A 184 -8.91 5.83 -12.71
CA LYS A 184 -10.30 5.60 -13.11
C LYS A 184 -11.06 4.79 -12.04
N VAL A 185 -10.40 3.81 -11.42
CA VAL A 185 -10.97 3.05 -10.29
C VAL A 185 -11.35 4.00 -9.14
N ALA A 186 -10.46 4.95 -8.81
CA ALA A 186 -10.75 5.96 -7.80
C ALA A 186 -11.99 6.80 -8.16
N VAL A 187 -12.11 7.24 -9.41
CA VAL A 187 -13.27 8.03 -9.90
C VAL A 187 -14.58 7.23 -9.84
N ILE A 188 -14.57 5.98 -10.29
CA ILE A 188 -15.78 5.12 -10.28
C ILE A 188 -16.27 4.90 -8.85
N ASN A 189 -15.37 4.53 -7.93
CA ASN A 189 -15.72 4.33 -6.52
C ASN A 189 -16.13 5.62 -5.81
N SER A 190 -15.69 6.78 -6.32
CA SER A 190 -16.14 8.09 -5.84
C SER A 190 -17.58 8.38 -6.25
N ALA A 191 -18.00 7.94 -7.44
CA ALA A 191 -19.35 8.14 -7.95
C ALA A 191 -20.38 7.20 -7.31
N GLU A 192 -19.99 5.97 -6.96
CA GLU A 192 -20.88 5.01 -6.28
C GLU A 192 -21.38 5.50 -4.92
N GLY A 193 -20.58 6.30 -4.20
CA GLY A 193 -20.99 6.92 -2.94
C GLY A 193 -22.09 7.99 -3.06
N ASN A 194 -22.38 8.47 -4.27
CA ASN A 194 -23.41 9.47 -4.54
C ASN A 194 -24.73 8.87 -5.08
N VAL A 195 -24.81 7.55 -5.22
CA VAL A 195 -26.04 6.88 -5.71
C VAL A 195 -27.12 6.87 -4.63
N ASP A 196 -26.77 7.11 -3.37
CA ASP A 196 -27.71 7.24 -2.24
C ASP A 196 -28.43 8.61 -2.18
N GLU A 197 -28.15 9.55 -3.10
CA GLU A 197 -28.80 10.89 -3.16
C GLU A 197 -29.98 10.99 -4.15
N PHE A 198 -30.53 9.87 -4.63
CA PHE A 198 -31.73 9.84 -5.50
C PHE A 198 -32.93 9.12 -4.88
#